data_AF-A0A7Y3GWN2-F1
#
_entry.id   AF-A0A7Y3GWN2-F1
#
_cell.length_a   1.000
_cell.length_b   1.000
_cell.length_c   1.000
_cell.angle_alpha   90.00
_cell.angle_beta   90.00
_cell.angle_gamma   90.00
#
_symmetry.space_group_name_H-M   'P 1'
#
loop_
_entity.id
_entity.type
_entity.pdbx_description
1 polymer ?
#
loop_
_entity_poly.entity_id
_entity_poly.type
_entity_poly.pdbx_seq_one_letter_code
_entity_poly.pdbx_strand_id
1 'polypeptide(L)'
;MTDLVDIAEFASEEFAPALPEERQVNPQVYGAELAFWLCRALARVGVPTSYPQPEDWGWYIDYESESGSKFAIHCGNVDGSGSRWFLCLRRFGRKAFGRDKPPYADAAVLVAAVKRCLESQASVTDLRWAYSEPETG
;
A
#
# COMPACT_ATOMS: atom_id res chain seq x y z
N MET A 1 -17.72 -5.41 4.69
CA MET A 1 -17.25 -4.37 3.76
C MET A 1 -15.81 -4.13 4.10
N THR A 2 -14.91 -4.39 3.15
CA THR A 2 -13.48 -4.21 3.35
C THR A 2 -13.21 -2.71 3.41
N ASP A 3 -12.68 -2.21 4.54
CA ASP A 3 -12.34 -0.79 4.74
C ASP A 3 -11.08 -0.39 3.97
N LEU A 4 -11.03 -0.72 2.68
CA LEU A 4 -9.96 -0.38 1.76
C LEU A 4 -10.40 0.84 0.95
N VAL A 5 -9.50 1.81 0.84
CA VAL A 5 -9.66 2.97 -0.03
C VAL A 5 -8.54 2.96 -1.04
N ASP A 6 -8.87 3.01 -2.32
CA ASP A 6 -7.87 3.07 -3.38
C ASP A 6 -7.06 4.37 -3.27
N ILE A 7 -5.74 4.24 -3.38
CA ILE A 7 -4.80 5.34 -3.28
C ILE A 7 -4.28 5.72 -4.65
N ALA A 8 -3.77 4.73 -5.38
CA ALA A 8 -3.10 4.94 -6.64
C ALA A 8 -3.17 3.68 -7.52
N GLU A 9 -3.14 3.90 -8.83
CA GLU A 9 -2.90 2.86 -9.84
C GLU A 9 -1.82 3.38 -10.80
N PHE A 10 -0.87 2.53 -11.19
CA PHE A 10 0.24 2.94 -12.07
C PHE A 10 0.83 1.76 -12.83
N ALA A 11 1.66 2.04 -13.83
CA ALA A 11 2.45 1.04 -14.55
C ALA A 11 3.94 1.12 -14.17
N SER A 12 4.59 -0.03 -14.04
CA SER A 12 6.04 -0.18 -13.89
C SER A 12 6.44 -1.64 -14.07
N GLU A 13 7.57 -1.92 -14.72
CA GLU A 13 8.14 -3.28 -14.79
C GLU A 13 9.08 -3.59 -13.60
N GLU A 14 9.47 -2.58 -12.82
CA GLU A 14 10.46 -2.74 -11.75
C GLU A 14 9.97 -3.63 -10.60
N PHE A 15 8.65 -3.73 -10.43
CA PHE A 15 8.04 -4.49 -9.34
C PHE A 15 7.58 -5.89 -9.76
N ALA A 16 7.95 -6.34 -10.95
CA ALA A 16 7.66 -7.70 -11.39
C ALA A 16 8.27 -8.73 -10.42
N PRO A 17 7.61 -9.89 -10.19
CA PRO A 17 8.10 -10.91 -9.29
C PRO A 17 9.53 -11.37 -9.64
N ALA A 18 10.42 -11.35 -8.65
CA ALA A 18 11.79 -11.85 -8.82
C ALA A 18 11.86 -13.39 -8.68
N LEU A 19 10.87 -13.98 -7.99
CA LEU A 19 10.76 -15.40 -7.73
C LEU A 19 9.66 -16.04 -8.60
N PRO A 20 9.77 -17.36 -8.89
CA PRO A 20 8.77 -18.05 -9.70
C PRO A 20 7.42 -18.16 -8.97
N GLU A 21 6.38 -18.53 -9.73
CA GLU A 21 4.98 -18.50 -9.31
C GLU A 21 4.71 -19.34 -8.05
N GLU A 22 5.42 -20.45 -7.86
CA GLU A 22 5.26 -21.34 -6.70
C GLU A 22 5.76 -20.73 -5.37
N ARG A 23 6.37 -19.54 -5.44
CA ARG A 23 6.84 -18.77 -4.28
C ARG A 23 5.96 -17.56 -3.99
N GLN A 24 4.96 -17.28 -4.83
CA GLN A 24 3.98 -16.23 -4.57
C GLN A 24 2.96 -16.71 -3.54
N VAL A 25 2.30 -15.78 -2.86
CA VAL A 25 1.27 -16.09 -1.85
C VAL A 25 0.13 -16.87 -2.49
N ASN A 26 -0.29 -16.40 -3.66
CA ASN A 26 -1.28 -17.06 -4.52
C ASN A 26 -0.89 -16.88 -5.99
N PRO A 27 -1.31 -17.81 -6.87
CA PRO A 27 -1.04 -17.69 -8.30
C PRO A 27 -1.54 -16.38 -8.89
N GLN A 28 -0.69 -15.68 -9.64
CA GLN A 28 -0.95 -14.40 -10.30
C GLN A 28 -1.25 -13.23 -9.35
N VAL A 29 -0.99 -13.42 -8.05
CA VAL A 29 -1.14 -12.41 -7.00
C VAL A 29 0.24 -11.93 -6.59
N TYR A 30 0.58 -10.73 -7.04
CA TYR A 30 1.90 -10.12 -6.90
C TYR A 30 1.86 -8.90 -5.98
N GLY A 31 3.02 -8.28 -5.74
CA GLY A 31 3.14 -7.06 -4.96
C GLY A 31 4.19 -7.12 -3.85
N ALA A 32 4.88 -8.25 -3.67
CA ALA A 32 5.95 -8.40 -2.67
C ALA A 32 7.09 -7.40 -2.92
N GLU A 33 7.55 -7.31 -4.17
CA GLU A 33 8.61 -6.42 -4.61
C GLU A 33 8.20 -4.96 -4.50
N LEU A 34 6.95 -4.63 -4.85
CA LEU A 34 6.37 -3.29 -4.66
C LEU A 34 6.33 -2.90 -3.18
N ALA A 35 5.79 -3.76 -2.31
CA ALA A 35 5.73 -3.53 -0.87
C ALA A 35 7.13 -3.37 -0.26
N PHE A 36 8.09 -4.19 -0.70
CA PHE A 36 9.47 -4.13 -0.23
C PHE A 36 10.19 -2.86 -0.69
N TRP A 37 9.98 -2.43 -1.94
CA TRP A 37 10.48 -1.15 -2.42
C TRP A 37 9.86 0.00 -1.61
N LEU A 38 8.54 -0.03 -1.43
CA LEU A 38 7.81 1.06 -0.79
C LEU A 38 8.22 1.24 0.67
N CYS A 39 8.36 0.17 1.47
CA CYS A 39 8.80 0.31 2.86
C CYS A 39 10.21 0.94 2.97
N ARG A 40 11.13 0.59 2.05
CA ARG A 40 12.46 1.19 2.00
C ARG A 40 12.42 2.64 1.55
N ALA A 41 11.60 2.96 0.56
CA ALA A 41 11.42 4.32 0.07
C ALA A 41 10.84 5.23 1.16
N LEU A 42 9.80 4.76 1.86
CA LEU A 42 9.18 5.46 2.99
C LEU A 42 10.14 5.65 4.16
N ALA A 43 10.90 4.61 4.53
CA ALA A 43 11.92 4.72 5.58
C ALA A 43 13.00 5.78 5.26
N ARG A 44 13.45 5.89 4.00
CA ARG A 44 14.42 6.91 3.58
C ARG A 44 13.90 8.33 3.71
N VAL A 45 12.58 8.52 3.70
CA VAL A 45 11.94 9.82 3.85
C VAL A 45 11.42 10.08 5.27
N GLY A 46 11.77 9.22 6.22
CA GLY A 46 11.43 9.38 7.63
C GLY A 46 10.05 8.86 8.03
N VAL A 47 9.41 8.03 7.20
CA VAL A 47 8.09 7.43 7.46
C VAL A 47 8.24 5.90 7.53
N PRO A 48 8.83 5.33 8.59
CA PRO A 48 9.04 3.89 8.66
C PRO A 48 7.71 3.13 8.74
N THR A 49 7.67 1.98 8.08
CA THR A 49 6.57 0.99 8.13
C THR A 49 7.12 -0.36 8.58
N SER A 50 6.24 -1.36 8.74
CA SER A 50 6.69 -2.75 8.86
C SER A 50 7.38 -3.24 7.57
N TYR A 51 8.04 -4.40 7.67
CA TYR A 51 8.41 -5.18 6.49
C TYR A 51 7.16 -5.77 5.82
N PRO A 52 7.21 -6.06 4.50
CA PRO A 52 6.09 -6.65 3.78
C PRO A 52 5.51 -7.88 4.47
N GLN A 53 4.19 -7.92 4.57
CA GLN A 53 3.41 -9.06 5.06
C GLN A 53 2.52 -9.60 3.94
N PRO A 54 2.36 -10.92 3.82
CA PRO A 54 1.48 -11.52 2.82
C PRO A 54 0.00 -11.37 3.21
N GLU A 55 -0.86 -11.27 2.20
CA GLU A 55 -2.33 -11.30 2.29
C GLU A 55 -2.88 -12.11 1.09
N ASP A 56 -4.08 -12.66 1.19
CA ASP A 56 -4.62 -13.58 0.16
C ASP A 56 -4.66 -12.99 -1.27
N TRP A 57 -4.63 -11.67 -1.40
CA TRP A 57 -4.76 -10.94 -2.67
C TRP A 57 -3.60 -9.96 -2.91
N GLY A 58 -2.52 -10.03 -2.13
CA GLY A 58 -1.35 -9.21 -2.35
C GLY A 58 -0.44 -9.14 -1.13
N TRP A 59 0.16 -7.97 -0.92
CA TRP A 59 1.07 -7.71 0.18
C TRP A 59 0.72 -6.41 0.86
N TYR A 60 1.12 -6.23 2.11
CA TYR A 60 0.92 -4.95 2.78
C TYR A 60 2.08 -4.59 3.71
N ILE A 61 2.14 -3.31 4.05
CA ILE A 61 3.04 -2.74 5.05
C ILE A 61 2.22 -1.94 6.05
N ASP A 62 2.46 -2.17 7.34
CA ASP A 62 1.76 -1.52 8.44
C ASP A 62 2.46 -0.21 8.82
N TYR A 63 1.65 0.77 9.19
CA TYR A 63 2.08 2.08 9.67
C TYR A 63 1.35 2.43 10.95
N GLU A 64 2.08 2.93 11.93
CA GLU A 64 1.53 3.52 13.15
C GLU A 64 1.88 5.01 13.17
N SER A 65 0.86 5.87 13.17
CA SER A 65 1.03 7.32 13.31
C SER A 65 1.50 7.68 14.73
N GLU A 66 1.98 8.90 14.93
CA GLU A 66 2.34 9.43 16.25
C GLU A 66 1.18 9.37 17.28
N SER A 67 -0.07 9.42 16.84
CA SER A 67 -1.26 9.32 17.69
C SER A 67 -1.62 7.88 18.10
N GLY A 68 -0.83 6.89 17.66
CA GLY A 68 -1.11 5.47 17.81
C GLY A 68 -2.18 4.91 16.85
N SER A 69 -2.65 5.70 15.87
CA SER A 69 -3.51 5.18 14.80
C SER A 69 -2.75 4.20 13.91
N LYS A 70 -3.38 3.05 13.63
CA LYS A 70 -2.80 1.99 12.79
C LYS A 70 -3.45 1.95 11.42
N PHE A 71 -2.61 1.87 10.40
CA PHE A 71 -2.98 1.79 8.99
C PHE A 71 -2.14 0.73 8.27
N ALA A 72 -2.60 0.29 7.11
CA ALA A 72 -1.77 -0.47 6.19
C ALA A 72 -1.87 0.10 4.77
N ILE A 73 -0.76 0.05 4.04
CA ILE A 73 -0.76 0.19 2.58
C ILE A 73 -0.70 -1.20 2.00
N HIS A 74 -1.78 -1.61 1.35
CA HIS A 74 -1.81 -2.82 0.56
C HIS A 74 -1.30 -2.53 -0.85
N CYS A 75 -0.52 -3.46 -1.39
CA CYS A 75 0.16 -3.43 -2.67
C CYS A 75 -0.25 -4.67 -3.46
N GLY A 76 -0.77 -4.49 -4.67
CA GLY A 76 -1.18 -5.59 -5.54
C GLY A 76 -1.01 -5.25 -7.01
N ASN A 77 -1.08 -6.28 -7.86
CA ASN A 77 -1.16 -6.13 -9.31
C ASN A 77 -2.62 -6.14 -9.78
N VAL A 78 -2.93 -5.41 -10.84
CA VAL A 78 -4.21 -5.57 -11.55
C VAL A 78 -4.29 -6.99 -12.12
N ASP A 79 -5.42 -7.65 -11.97
CA ASP A 79 -5.65 -9.04 -12.41
C ASP A 79 -5.10 -9.30 -13.81
N GLY A 80 -4.26 -10.34 -13.91
CA GLY A 80 -3.63 -10.76 -15.17
C GLY A 80 -2.49 -9.87 -15.65
N SER A 81 -2.10 -8.85 -14.89
CA SER A 81 -0.98 -7.95 -15.23
C SER A 81 0.28 -8.26 -14.41
N GLY A 82 1.43 -8.22 -15.08
CA GLY A 82 2.76 -8.26 -14.44
C GLY A 82 3.44 -6.88 -14.32
N SER A 83 2.77 -5.81 -14.75
CA SER A 83 3.35 -4.47 -14.80
C SER A 83 2.39 -3.34 -14.44
N ARG A 84 1.15 -3.66 -14.04
CA ARG A 84 0.15 -2.69 -13.59
C ARG A 84 -0.18 -2.96 -12.12
N TRP A 85 -0.09 -1.92 -11.31
CA TRP A 85 -0.11 -2.02 -9.86
C TRP A 85 -1.16 -1.09 -9.27
N PHE A 86 -1.68 -1.46 -8.11
CA PHE A 86 -2.55 -0.61 -7.30
C PHE A 86 -2.10 -0.58 -5.84
N LEU A 87 -2.39 0.52 -5.17
CA LEU A 87 -2.21 0.69 -3.72
C LEU A 87 -3.55 1.02 -3.07
N CYS A 88 -3.84 0.41 -1.92
CA CYS A 88 -5.04 0.70 -1.12
C CYS A 88 -4.65 1.00 0.34
N LEU A 89 -5.35 1.95 0.97
CA LEU A 89 -5.23 2.28 2.39
C LEU A 89 -6.24 1.46 3.18
N ARG A 90 -5.78 0.81 4.26
CA ARG A 90 -6.65 0.21 5.27
C ARG A 90 -6.51 0.94 6.60
N ARG A 91 -7.63 1.11 7.31
CA ARG A 91 -7.67 1.58 8.71
C ARG A 91 -7.92 0.42 9.66
N PHE A 92 -7.14 0.28 10.73
CA PHE A 92 -7.41 -0.70 11.78
C PHE A 92 -8.18 -0.07 12.94
N GLY A 93 -9.23 -0.74 13.40
CA GLY A 93 -10.00 -0.27 14.55
C GLY A 93 -9.24 -0.43 15.84
N ARG A 94 -9.37 0.53 16.75
CA ARG A 94 -8.69 0.52 18.05
C ARG A 94 -9.38 -0.37 19.09
N LYS A 95 -10.63 -0.79 18.84
CA LYS A 95 -11.46 -1.62 19.75
C LYS A 95 -11.80 -2.98 19.15
N ALA A 96 -12.37 -3.86 19.99
CA ALA A 96 -12.82 -5.18 19.60
C ALA A 96 -13.70 -5.16 18.34
N PHE A 97 -13.52 -6.17 17.49
CA PHE A 97 -14.20 -6.30 16.20
C PHE A 97 -13.94 -5.14 15.23
N GLY A 98 -12.82 -4.43 15.37
CA GLY A 98 -12.42 -3.37 14.43
C GLY A 98 -13.22 -2.08 14.54
N ARG A 99 -13.97 -1.87 15.64
CA ARG A 99 -14.64 -0.60 15.94
C ARG A 99 -13.63 0.50 16.28
N ASP A 100 -14.11 1.75 16.28
CA ASP A 100 -13.30 2.93 16.62
C ASP A 100 -12.13 3.11 15.64
N LYS A 101 -12.50 3.28 14.36
CA LYS A 101 -11.53 3.50 13.29
C LYS A 101 -10.93 4.89 13.44
N PRO A 102 -9.59 5.03 13.30
CA PRO A 102 -8.98 6.34 13.30
C PRO A 102 -9.46 7.19 12.12
N PRO A 103 -9.44 8.53 12.22
CA PRO A 103 -9.76 9.39 11.07
C PRO A 103 -8.73 9.20 9.94
N TYR A 104 -9.13 9.48 8.70
CA TYR A 104 -8.21 9.42 7.56
C TYR A 104 -7.09 10.46 7.64
N ALA A 105 -7.36 11.63 8.24
CA ALA A 105 -6.37 12.66 8.52
C ALA A 105 -5.13 12.13 9.27
N ASP A 106 -5.28 11.14 10.14
CA ASP A 106 -4.14 10.53 10.87
C ASP A 106 -3.19 9.75 9.94
N ALA A 107 -3.64 9.39 8.73
CA ALA A 107 -2.81 8.78 7.68
C ALA A 107 -2.20 9.80 6.72
N ALA A 108 -2.44 11.12 6.89
CA ALA A 108 -2.03 12.13 5.91
C ALA A 108 -0.51 12.11 5.62
N VAL A 109 0.32 11.94 6.66
CA VAL A 109 1.78 11.82 6.51
C VAL A 109 2.16 10.61 5.65
N LEU A 110 1.56 9.46 5.93
CA LEU A 110 1.80 8.22 5.17
C LEU A 110 1.38 8.39 3.71
N VAL A 111 0.15 8.85 3.47
CA VAL A 111 -0.41 9.01 2.12
C VAL A 111 0.41 10.01 1.30
N ALA A 112 0.79 11.15 1.88
CA ALA A 112 1.64 12.14 1.22
C ALA A 112 3.03 11.57 0.90
N ALA A 113 3.62 10.79 1.81
CA ALA A 113 4.91 10.15 1.57
C ALA A 113 4.85 9.08 0.48
N VAL A 114 3.78 8.27 0.44
CA VAL A 114 3.52 7.31 -0.65
C VAL A 114 3.44 8.02 -2.00
N LYS A 115 2.64 9.09 -2.08
CA LYS A 115 2.52 9.90 -3.31
C LYS A 115 3.89 10.40 -3.77
N ARG A 116 4.66 11.00 -2.86
CA ARG A 116 5.99 11.52 -3.17
C ARG A 116 6.95 10.43 -3.65
N CYS A 117 6.93 9.24 -3.02
CA CYS A 117 7.77 8.13 -3.43
C CYS A 117 7.42 7.67 -4.85
N LEU A 118 6.13 7.51 -5.17
CA LEU A 118 5.67 7.15 -6.52
C LEU A 118 6.03 8.20 -7.56
N GLU A 119 5.77 9.49 -7.29
CA GLU A 119 6.08 10.60 -8.21
C GLU A 119 7.59 10.76 -8.46
N SER A 120 8.42 10.38 -7.48
CA SER A 120 9.88 10.44 -7.61
C SER A 120 10.52 9.26 -8.33
N GLN A 121 9.75 8.19 -8.59
CA GLN A 121 10.28 6.95 -9.13
C GLN A 121 10.21 6.93 -10.65
N ALA A 122 11.36 6.95 -11.31
CA ALA A 122 11.43 7.08 -12.77
C ALA A 122 10.77 5.92 -13.55
N SER A 123 10.68 4.72 -12.97
CA SER A 123 10.00 3.58 -13.57
C SER A 123 8.49 3.61 -13.43
N VAL A 124 7.95 4.48 -12.56
CA VAL A 124 6.51 4.66 -12.38
C VAL A 124 5.98 5.55 -13.50
N THR A 125 5.04 5.00 -14.27
CA THR A 125 4.40 5.66 -15.41
C THR A 125 2.88 5.53 -15.29
N ASP A 126 2.13 6.35 -16.03
CA ASP A 126 0.67 6.34 -16.04
C ASP A 126 0.05 6.36 -14.62
N LEU A 127 0.69 7.11 -13.71
CA LEU A 127 0.26 7.25 -12.33
C LEU A 127 -1.09 7.97 -12.27
N ARG A 128 -2.10 7.23 -11.82
CA ARG A 128 -3.43 7.72 -11.48
C ARG A 128 -3.53 7.79 -9.98
N TRP A 129 -3.53 9.00 -9.44
CA TRP A 129 -3.78 9.22 -8.03
C TRP A 129 -5.29 9.25 -7.77
N ALA A 130 -5.80 8.28 -7.00
CA ALA A 130 -7.22 8.11 -6.71
C ALA A 130 -7.62 8.63 -5.32
N TYR A 131 -6.65 8.78 -4.40
CA TYR A 131 -6.95 9.20 -3.03
C TYR A 131 -7.43 10.65 -2.96
N SER A 132 -8.69 10.82 -2.59
CA SER A 132 -9.22 12.01 -1.93
C SER A 132 -9.53 11.65 -0.48
N GLU A 133 -9.16 12.51 0.48
CA GLU A 133 -9.52 12.27 1.89
C GLU A 133 -11.04 12.06 1.99
N PRO A 134 -11.53 10.87 2.39
CA PRO A 134 -12.95 10.64 2.48
C PRO A 134 -13.55 11.53 3.57
N GLU A 135 -14.68 12.18 3.28
CA GLU A 135 -15.47 12.86 4.31
C GLU A 135 -15.72 11.86 5.44
N THR A 136 -15.34 12.26 6.66
CA THR A 136 -15.32 11.43 7.88
C THR A 136 -16.42 10.38 7.93
N GLY A 137 -16.03 9.11 7.82
CA GLY A 137 -16.86 7.93 8.08
C GLY A 137 -16.42 7.20 9.33
#